data_AF-A0A352LMV4-F1
#
_entry.id   AF-A0A352LMV4-F1
#
_cell.length_a   1.000
_cell.length_b   1.000
_cell.length_c   1.000
_cell.angle_alpha   90.00
_cell.angle_beta   90.00
_cell.angle_gamma   90.00
#
_symmetry.space_group_name_H-M   'P 1'
#
loop_
_entity.id
_entity.type
_entity.pdbx_description
1 polymer ?
#
loop_
_entity_poly.entity_id
_entity_poly.type
_entity_poly.pdbx_seq_one_letter_code
_entity_poly.pdbx_strand_id
1 'polypeptide(L)' 'RLLVSPNTLRPGLERNIRAEIERHKSEGNGRIIVKCNQLVDQDMIKLLYEASQAGVKVDCLIRGIC' A
#
# COMPACT_ATOMS: atom_id res chain seq x y z
N ARG A 1 17.53 -1.63 1.37
CA ARG A 1 17.54 -1.88 -0.10
C ARG A 1 16.77 -0.77 -0.77
N LEU A 2 17.28 -0.21 -1.87
CA LEU A 2 16.60 0.86 -2.61
C LEU A 2 15.52 0.27 -3.52
N LEU A 3 14.43 1.01 -3.65
CA LEU A 3 13.36 0.75 -4.63
C LEU A 3 13.48 1.82 -5.71
N VAL A 4 13.82 1.41 -6.92
CA VAL A 4 14.13 2.28 -8.06
C VAL A 4 13.12 2.06 -9.18
N SER A 5 12.55 3.15 -9.66
CA SER A 5 11.64 3.17 -10.82
C SER A 5 12.42 2.99 -12.13
N PRO A 6 11.84 2.34 -13.16
CA PRO A 6 10.55 1.65 -13.15
C PRO A 6 10.63 0.20 -12.64
N ASN A 7 11.83 -0.35 -12.52
CA ASN A 7 12.05 -1.79 -12.46
C ASN A 7 11.67 -2.44 -11.12
N THR A 8 11.89 -1.75 -10.00
CA THR A 8 11.80 -2.37 -8.66
C THR A 8 10.82 -1.66 -7.73
N LEU A 9 10.44 -0.42 -8.03
CA LEU A 9 9.57 0.37 -7.16
C LEU A 9 8.17 -0.23 -7.02
N ARG A 10 7.47 -0.43 -8.14
CA ARG A 10 6.10 -0.99 -8.16
C ARG A 10 6.01 -2.38 -7.53
N PRO A 11 6.79 -3.40 -7.97
CA PRO A 11 6.73 -4.72 -7.36
C PRO A 11 7.22 -4.73 -5.90
N GLY A 12 8.13 -3.82 -5.54
CA GLY A 12 8.60 -3.65 -4.17
C GLY A 12 7.51 -3.13 -3.24
N LEU A 13 6.75 -2.12 -3.67
CA LEU A 13 5.61 -1.58 -2.92
C LEU A 13 4.50 -2.62 -2.77
N GLU A 14 4.16 -3.32 -3.86
CA GLU A 14 3.16 -4.39 -3.82
C GLU A 14 3.53 -5.47 -2.79
N ARG A 15 4.78 -5.96 -2.83
CA ARG A 15 5.26 -6.95 -1.88
C ARG A 15 5.17 -6.46 -0.43
N ASN A 16 5.48 -5.18 -0.19
CA ASN A 16 5.40 -4.61 1.16
C ASN A 16 3.96 -4.56 1.67
N ILE A 17 3.01 -4.16 0.81
CA ILE A 17 1.58 -4.12 1.18
C ILE A 17 1.06 -5.54 1.46
N ARG A 18 1.35 -6.50 0.57
CA ARG A 18 0.93 -7.90 0.79
C ARG A 18 1.52 -8.48 2.06
N ALA A 19 2.79 -8.21 2.35
CA ALA A 19 3.42 -8.65 3.60
C ALA A 19 2.76 -8.04 4.84
N GLU A 20 2.28 -6.79 4.75
CA GLU A 20 1.56 -6.14 5.83
C GLU A 20 0.18 -6.76 6.06
N ILE A 21 -0.54 -7.13 4.98
CA ILE A 21 -1.81 -7.86 5.07
C ILE A 21 -1.61 -9.19 5.80
N GLU A 22 -0.59 -9.95 5.43
CA GLU A 22 -0.31 -11.23 6.09
C GLU A 22 0.10 -11.06 7.55
N ARG A 23 0.91 -10.04 7.87
CA ARG A 23 1.24 -9.70 9.26
C ARG A 23 0.03 -9.27 10.08
N HIS A 24 -0.88 -8.49 9.48
CA HIS A 24 -2.12 -8.10 10.14
C HIS A 24 -2.99 -9.30 10.48
N LYS A 25 -3.08 -10.31 9.61
CA LYS A 25 -3.81 -11.54 9.90
C LYS A 25 -3.28 -12.29 11.13
N SER A 26 -1.97 -12.22 11.40
CA SER A 26 -1.36 -12.86 12.57
C SER A 26 -1.33 -11.98 13.83
N GLU A 27 -1.06 -10.68 13.70
CA GLU A 27 -0.80 -9.77 14.84
C GLU A 27 -1.94 -8.78 15.12
N GLY A 28 -2.86 -8.57 14.16
CA GLY A 28 -4.02 -7.69 14.29
C GLY A 28 -3.73 -6.19 14.33
N ASN A 29 -2.49 -5.76 14.16
CA ASN A 29 -2.04 -4.36 14.34
C ASN A 29 -1.60 -3.67 13.04
N GLY A 30 -1.74 -4.34 11.89
CA GLY A 30 -1.23 -3.84 10.61
C GLY A 30 -1.80 -2.47 10.20
N ARG A 31 -0.92 -1.60 9.70
CA ARG A 31 -1.25 -0.23 9.31
C ARG A 31 -0.43 0.23 8.10
N ILE A 32 -1.10 0.86 7.14
CA ILE A 32 -0.48 1.43 5.95
C ILE A 32 -0.75 2.93 5.93
N ILE A 33 0.30 3.74 5.76
CA ILE A 33 0.17 5.19 5.60
C ILE A 33 0.75 5.57 4.25
N VAL A 34 -0.10 6.07 3.35
CA VAL A 34 0.29 6.53 2.02
C VAL A 34 0.26 8.05 2.00
N LYS A 35 1.42 8.67 1.72
CA LYS A 35 1.52 10.11 1.53
C LYS A 35 2.14 10.39 0.17
N CYS A 36 1.34 10.89 -0.76
CA CYS A 36 1.82 11.28 -2.07
C CYS A 36 1.04 12.47 -2.63
N ASN A 37 1.53 13.01 -3.73
CA ASN A 37 0.85 14.12 -4.42
C ASN A 37 -0.39 13.62 -5.16
N GLN A 38 -0.28 12.44 -5.78
CA GLN A 38 -1.32 11.85 -6.61
C GLN A 38 -1.33 10.34 -6.40
N LEU A 39 -2.53 9.76 -6.37
CA LEU A 39 -2.75 8.32 -6.33
C LEU A 39 -3.66 7.96 -7.51
N VAL A 40 -3.08 7.49 -8.62
CA VAL A 40 -3.82 7.23 -9.87
C VAL A 40 -3.57 5.83 -10.45
N ASP A 41 -2.65 5.06 -9.85
CA ASP A 41 -2.34 3.70 -10.29
C ASP A 41 -3.48 2.76 -9.84
N GLN A 42 -4.23 2.25 -10.81
CA GLN A 42 -5.42 1.42 -10.55
C GLN A 42 -5.09 0.15 -9.79
N ASP A 43 -3.95 -0.50 -10.07
CA ASP A 43 -3.60 -1.75 -9.40
C ASP A 43 -3.15 -1.49 -7.97
N MET A 44 -2.44 -0.38 -7.73
CA MET A 44 -2.08 0.05 -6.37
C MET A 44 -3.33 0.43 -5.56
N ILE A 45 -4.30 1.10 -6.17
CA ILE A 45 -5.58 1.43 -5.53
C ILE A 45 -6.33 0.14 -5.14
N LYS A 46 -6.44 -0.84 -6.06
CA LYS A 46 -7.05 -2.14 -5.76
C LYS A 46 -6.35 -2.85 -4.61
N LEU A 47 -5.01 -2.81 -4.58
CA LEU A 47 -4.23 -3.45 -3.53
C LEU A 47 -4.44 -2.77 -2.16
N LEU A 48 -4.59 -1.45 -2.12
CA LEU A 48 -4.94 -0.73 -0.88
C LEU A 48 -6.37 -1.07 -0.43
N TYR A 49 -7.30 -1.27 -1.37
CA TYR A 49 -8.64 -1.78 -1.05
C TYR A 49 -8.58 -3.21 -0.48
N GLU A 50 -7.81 -4.12 -1.07
CA GLU A 50 -7.58 -5.46 -0.53
C GLU A 50 -7.04 -5.40 0.91
N ALA A 51 -6.08 -4.52 1.16
CA ALA A 51 -5.53 -4.33 2.51
C ALA A 51 -6.60 -3.85 3.50
N SER A 52 -7.39 -2.84 3.12
CA SER A 52 -8.47 -2.34 3.95
C SER A 52 -9.54 -3.40 4.21
N GLN A 53 -9.89 -4.23 3.23
CA GLN A 53 -10.85 -5.32 3.38
C GLN A 53 -10.33 -6.44 4.30
N ALA A 54 -9.01 -6.65 4.34
CA ALA A 54 -8.37 -7.56 5.27
C ALA A 54 -8.31 -7.03 6.72
N GLY A 55 -8.79 -5.81 6.99
CA GLY A 55 -8.79 -5.19 8.32
C GLY A 55 -7.60 -4.27 8.60
N VAL A 56 -6.64 -4.15 7.66
CA VAL A 56 -5.50 -3.25 7.80
C VAL A 56 -5.99 -1.81 7.80
N LYS A 57 -5.52 -1.01 8.77
CA LYS A 57 -5.85 0.42 8.78
C LYS A 57 -5.05 1.15 7.69
N VAL A 58 -5.74 1.73 6.72
CA VAL A 58 -5.11 2.48 5.61
C VAL A 58 -5.40 3.97 5.75
N ASP A 59 -4.35 4.78 5.93
CA ASP A 59 -4.42 6.24 5.98
C ASP A 59 -3.84 6.85 4.69
N CYS A 60 -4.66 7.54 3.90
CA CYS A 60 -4.25 8.18 2.65
C CYS A 60 -4.18 9.71 2.80
N LEU A 61 -2.97 10.27 2.70
CA LEU A 61 -2.65 11.69 2.79
C LEU A 61 -2.31 12.23 1.39
N ILE A 62 -3.34 12.43 0.57
CA ILE A 62 -3.22 12.82 -0.84
C ILE A 62 -3.54 14.30 -1.01
N ARG A 63 -2.69 15.04 -1.73
CA ARG A 63 -2.87 16.50 -1.96
C ARG A 63 -3.57 16.86 -3.26
N GLY A 64 -3.46 16.01 -4.28
CA GLY A 64 -4.01 16.22 -5.61
C GLY A 64 -5.09 15.18 -5.92
N ILE A 65 -4.98 14.57 -7.09
CA ILE A 65 -5.95 13.60 -7.61
C ILE A 65 -5.80 12.25 -6.89
N CYS A 66 -6.92 11.65 -6.52
CA CYS A 66 -7.06 10.33 -5.94
C CYS A 66 -8.14 9.55 -6.69
#